data_AF-A0A9E3NP51-F1
#
_entry.id   AF-A0A9E3NP51-F1
#
_cell.length_a   1.000
_cell.length_b   1.000
_cell.length_c   1.000
_cell.angle_alpha   90.00
_cell.angle_beta   90.00
_cell.angle_gamma   90.00
#
_symmetry.space_group_name_H-M   'P 1'
#
loop_
_entity.id
_entity.type
_entity.pdbx_description
1 polymer ?
#
loop_
_entity_poly.entity_id
_entity_poly.type
_entity_poly.pdbx_seq_one_letter_code
_entity_poly.pdbx_strand_id
1 'polypeptide(L)'
;MNRVLAGLLLVAGGCAAPPVPVAPATTSPPPSAPEAAAGRRLPPLARVVTIALEQRAAIAKLCGGVAYTMSVDLAKGEWAYGLCLPTAAGRPAADTPLTISRGSLEPKARARVEASYARLSIAPGERCREDAGALTVAIETTDGRTEQYAGARSGCTTPPLETAAGLEDFANTLVMIANAP
;
A
#
# COMPACT_ATOMS: atom_id res chain seq x y z
N MET A 1 -22.03 -84.00 -67.04
CA MET A 1 -23.31 -83.49 -66.50
C MET A 1 -23.13 -82.03 -66.12
N ASN A 2 -23.94 -81.18 -66.75
CA ASN A 2 -24.46 -79.86 -66.36
C ASN A 2 -23.60 -78.79 -65.63
N ARG A 3 -23.43 -77.69 -66.39
CA ARG A 3 -23.89 -76.29 -66.16
C ARG A 3 -23.23 -75.38 -65.10
N VAL A 4 -22.70 -74.30 -65.68
CA VAL A 4 -22.41 -72.92 -65.27
C VAL A 4 -23.64 -72.18 -64.68
N LEU A 5 -23.45 -71.25 -63.70
CA LEU A 5 -23.73 -69.78 -63.75
C LEU A 5 -24.10 -69.12 -62.40
N ALA A 6 -23.48 -67.93 -62.21
CA ALA A 6 -24.02 -66.66 -61.69
C ALA A 6 -24.21 -66.40 -60.17
N GLY A 7 -23.83 -65.17 -59.78
CA GLY A 7 -24.39 -64.44 -58.63
C GLY A 7 -23.33 -63.81 -57.72
N LEU A 8 -22.70 -62.68 -58.07
CA LEU A 8 -23.10 -61.27 -57.81
C LEU A 8 -22.61 -60.72 -56.45
N LEU A 9 -21.81 -59.64 -56.55
CA LEU A 9 -21.29 -58.78 -55.49
C LEU A 9 -22.39 -58.11 -54.65
N LEU A 10 -22.07 -57.80 -53.37
CA LEU A 10 -22.37 -56.49 -52.78
C LEU A 10 -21.41 -56.18 -51.61
N VAL A 11 -20.84 -54.99 -51.67
CA VAL A 11 -19.91 -54.37 -50.71
C VAL A 11 -20.69 -53.37 -49.85
N ALA A 12 -20.47 -53.40 -48.53
CA ALA A 12 -20.58 -52.27 -47.59
C ALA A 12 -19.87 -52.74 -46.30
N GLY A 13 -18.86 -52.08 -45.72
CA GLY A 13 -18.72 -50.64 -45.51
C GLY A 13 -19.23 -50.33 -44.09
N GLY A 14 -18.33 -50.13 -43.12
CA GLY A 14 -18.74 -49.64 -41.79
C GLY A 14 -17.78 -49.85 -40.63
N CYS A 15 -16.93 -48.85 -40.40
CA CYS A 15 -16.37 -48.36 -39.12
C CYS A 15 -15.87 -49.38 -38.07
N ALA A 16 -14.56 -49.63 -38.06
CA ALA A 16 -13.84 -49.96 -36.83
C ALA A 16 -13.73 -48.68 -35.96
N ALA A 17 -14.22 -48.75 -34.72
CA ALA A 17 -14.12 -47.67 -33.75
C ALA A 17 -12.65 -47.46 -33.33
N PRO A 18 -12.18 -46.20 -33.19
CA PRO A 18 -10.85 -45.92 -32.67
C PRO A 18 -10.74 -46.26 -31.17
N PRO A 19 -9.54 -46.59 -30.66
CA PRO A 19 -9.32 -46.79 -29.24
C PRO A 19 -9.58 -45.50 -28.46
N VAL A 20 -10.28 -45.62 -27.33
CA VAL A 20 -10.58 -44.51 -26.41
C VAL A 20 -9.28 -44.00 -25.77
N PRO A 21 -8.95 -42.71 -25.85
CA PRO A 21 -7.81 -42.16 -25.12
C PRO A 21 -8.11 -42.14 -23.62
N VAL A 22 -7.25 -42.78 -22.83
CA VAL A 22 -7.25 -42.63 -21.38
C VAL A 22 -6.78 -41.20 -21.09
N ALA A 23 -7.69 -40.36 -20.60
CA ALA A 23 -7.36 -39.00 -20.20
C ALA A 23 -6.32 -39.02 -19.06
N PRO A 24 -5.29 -38.16 -19.08
CA PRO A 24 -4.41 -38.01 -17.93
C PRO A 24 -5.24 -37.56 -16.73
N ALA A 25 -4.98 -38.14 -15.57
CA ALA A 25 -5.58 -37.69 -14.32
C ALA A 25 -5.28 -36.20 -14.13
N THR A 26 -6.29 -35.37 -14.27
CA THR A 26 -6.24 -33.96 -13.86
C THR A 26 -6.12 -33.95 -12.34
N THR A 27 -4.89 -33.88 -11.85
CA THR A 27 -4.60 -33.44 -10.49
C THR A 27 -5.16 -32.04 -10.37
N SER A 28 -6.34 -31.91 -9.77
CA SER A 28 -6.85 -30.60 -9.38
C SER A 28 -5.81 -30.00 -8.43
N PRO A 29 -5.32 -28.76 -8.65
CA PRO A 29 -4.53 -28.11 -7.63
C PRO A 29 -5.36 -28.10 -6.34
N PRO A 30 -4.74 -28.32 -5.15
CA PRO A 30 -5.46 -28.20 -3.91
C PRO A 30 -6.14 -26.82 -3.89
N PRO A 31 -7.36 -26.70 -3.33
CA PRO A 31 -7.99 -25.40 -3.18
C PRO A 31 -6.96 -24.50 -2.51
N SER A 32 -6.56 -23.43 -3.19
CA SER A 32 -5.68 -22.43 -2.64
C SER A 32 -6.24 -22.10 -1.26
N ALA A 33 -5.46 -22.43 -0.21
CA ALA A 33 -5.79 -21.99 1.12
C ALA A 33 -6.12 -20.50 1.02
N PRO A 34 -7.19 -20.01 1.68
CA PRO A 34 -7.47 -18.59 1.67
C PRO A 34 -6.17 -17.91 2.03
N GLU A 35 -5.68 -17.06 1.12
CA GLU A 35 -4.47 -16.28 1.32
C GLU A 35 -4.74 -15.50 2.60
N ALA A 36 -4.20 -16.02 3.72
CA ALA A 36 -4.34 -15.39 5.02
C ALA A 36 -3.84 -13.98 4.81
N ALA A 37 -4.70 -12.99 5.12
CA ALA A 37 -4.52 -11.55 4.91
C ALA A 37 -3.08 -11.06 5.19
N ALA A 38 -2.17 -11.34 4.26
CA ALA A 38 -0.78 -11.00 4.31
C ALA A 38 -0.72 -9.62 3.70
N GLY A 39 -0.59 -8.61 4.55
CA GLY A 39 -0.71 -7.22 4.14
C GLY A 39 0.12 -6.91 2.89
N ARG A 40 -0.50 -6.29 1.89
CA ARG A 40 0.15 -5.88 0.64
C ARG A 40 1.33 -4.96 0.98
N ARG A 41 2.46 -5.07 0.29
CA ARG A 41 3.56 -4.10 0.47
C ARG A 41 3.17 -2.74 -0.12
N LEU A 42 3.69 -1.67 0.47
CA LEU A 42 3.51 -0.34 -0.10
C LEU A 42 4.20 -0.23 -1.47
N PRO A 43 3.72 0.68 -2.35
CA PRO A 43 4.38 0.94 -3.63
C PRO A 43 5.86 1.34 -3.44
N PRO A 44 6.71 1.16 -4.45
CA PRO A 44 8.10 1.60 -4.38
C PRO A 44 8.21 3.09 -4.03
N LEU A 45 9.17 3.40 -3.16
CA LEU A 45 9.43 4.76 -2.71
C LEU A 45 10.12 5.56 -3.81
N ALA A 46 9.39 6.49 -4.42
CA ALA A 46 9.86 7.15 -5.63
C ALA A 46 10.46 8.53 -5.39
N ARG A 47 9.73 9.40 -4.68
CA ARG A 47 10.06 10.81 -4.58
C ARG A 47 9.80 11.38 -3.21
N VAL A 48 8.52 11.56 -2.87
CA VAL A 48 8.14 12.28 -1.66
C VAL A 48 7.32 11.39 -0.76
N VAL A 49 7.75 11.28 0.49
CA VAL A 49 6.88 10.80 1.58
C VAL A 49 6.53 11.97 2.44
N THR A 50 5.25 12.21 2.64
CA THR A 50 4.76 13.16 3.63
C THR A 50 4.00 12.41 4.70
N ILE A 51 4.44 12.52 5.95
CA ILE A 51 3.70 12.06 7.11
C ILE A 51 3.08 13.29 7.77
N ALA A 52 1.79 13.22 8.05
CA ALA A 52 1.10 14.24 8.83
C ALA A 52 0.46 13.59 10.05
N LEU A 53 0.57 14.24 11.20
CA LEU A 53 -0.29 13.94 12.33
C LEU A 53 -1.40 14.97 12.37
N GLU A 54 -2.58 14.55 11.92
CA GLU A 54 -3.81 15.33 12.05
C GLU A 54 -4.34 15.17 13.49
N GLN A 55 -4.70 16.27 14.13
CA GLN A 55 -5.08 16.29 15.54
C GLN A 55 -6.57 16.60 15.77
N ARG A 56 -7.10 16.14 16.91
CA ARG A 56 -8.52 16.23 17.32
C ARG A 56 -9.07 17.66 17.36
N ALA A 57 -10.41 17.75 17.37
CA ALA A 57 -11.29 18.92 17.43
C ALA A 57 -10.86 20.14 18.29
N ALA A 58 -10.14 19.96 19.40
CA ALA A 58 -9.66 21.08 20.22
C ALA A 58 -8.43 21.78 19.60
N ILE A 59 -7.57 21.01 18.92
CA ILE A 59 -6.39 21.48 18.19
C ILE A 59 -6.67 21.57 16.68
N ALA A 60 -7.76 20.98 16.18
CA ALA A 60 -8.27 21.17 14.81
C ALA A 60 -8.43 22.66 14.43
N LYS A 61 -8.58 23.52 15.45
CA LYS A 61 -8.64 24.98 15.32
C LYS A 61 -7.28 25.67 15.22
N LEU A 62 -6.17 24.94 15.29
CA LEU A 62 -4.80 25.46 15.24
C LEU A 62 -4.08 24.84 14.06
N CYS A 63 -3.36 25.64 13.26
CA CYS A 63 -2.57 25.20 12.12
C CYS A 63 -3.29 24.23 11.16
N GLY A 64 -4.56 24.50 10.86
CA GLY A 64 -5.40 23.68 9.98
C GLY A 64 -5.72 22.29 10.53
N GLY A 65 -5.51 22.07 11.84
CA GLY A 65 -5.65 20.76 12.48
C GLY A 65 -4.46 19.83 12.28
N VAL A 66 -3.34 20.34 11.75
CA VAL A 66 -2.09 19.60 11.62
C VAL A 66 -1.17 20.00 12.77
N ALA A 67 -0.75 19.05 13.59
CA ALA A 67 0.22 19.36 14.64
C ALA A 67 1.66 19.29 14.17
N TYR A 68 1.95 18.32 13.30
CA TYR A 68 3.21 18.29 12.60
C TYR A 68 3.07 17.65 11.22
N THR A 69 3.99 18.02 10.35
CA THR A 69 4.22 17.36 9.07
C THR A 69 5.70 17.03 8.94
N MET A 70 6.01 15.93 8.29
CA MET A 70 7.37 15.60 7.91
C MET A 70 7.38 15.13 6.46
N SER A 71 8.17 15.75 5.61
CA SER A 71 8.38 15.32 4.24
C SER A 71 9.82 14.93 3.99
N VAL A 72 10.03 13.85 3.25
CA VAL A 72 11.36 13.47 2.72
C VAL A 72 11.26 13.42 1.21
N ASP A 73 12.12 14.17 0.51
CA ASP A 73 12.30 14.15 -0.94
C ASP A 73 13.58 13.38 -1.26
N LEU A 74 13.43 12.11 -1.66
CA LEU A 74 14.56 11.24 -1.99
C LEU A 74 15.26 11.62 -3.30
N ALA A 75 14.55 12.30 -4.20
CA ALA A 75 15.10 12.73 -5.47
C ALA A 75 16.03 13.93 -5.29
N LYS A 76 15.66 14.84 -4.37
CA LYS A 76 16.50 15.99 -3.98
C LYS A 76 17.49 15.67 -2.87
N GLY A 77 17.27 14.59 -2.13
CA GLY A 77 18.06 14.28 -0.93
C GLY A 77 17.82 15.31 0.16
N GLU A 78 16.56 15.68 0.39
CA GLU A 78 16.17 16.71 1.36
C GLU A 78 15.08 16.18 2.30
N TRP A 79 15.00 16.79 3.48
CA TRP A 79 13.88 16.63 4.39
C TRP A 79 13.33 17.99 4.80
N ALA A 80 12.03 18.01 5.11
CA ALA A 80 11.38 19.15 5.75
C ALA A 80 10.53 18.66 6.92
N TYR A 81 10.54 19.40 8.02
CA TYR A 81 9.80 19.11 9.24
C TYR A 81 9.06 20.36 9.67
N GLY A 82 7.73 20.26 9.75
CA GLY A 82 6.85 21.36 10.13
C GLY A 82 6.19 21.10 11.47
N LEU A 83 6.22 22.09 12.37
CA LEU A 83 5.56 22.05 13.66
C LEU A 83 4.54 23.18 13.81
N CYS A 84 3.41 22.88 14.42
CA CYS A 84 2.47 23.89 14.90
C CYS A 84 2.99 24.46 16.23
N LEU A 85 3.78 25.53 16.15
CA LEU A 85 4.39 26.18 17.31
C LEU A 85 3.54 27.37 17.81
N PRO A 86 3.59 27.70 19.12
CA PRO A 86 3.08 28.96 19.63
C PRO A 86 3.70 30.16 18.91
N THR A 87 2.90 31.19 18.70
CA THR A 87 3.34 32.47 18.12
C THR A 87 3.69 33.45 19.23
N ALA A 88 4.34 34.57 18.88
CA ALA A 88 4.56 35.67 19.82
C ALA A 88 3.25 36.23 20.41
N ALA A 89 2.13 36.08 19.68
CA ALA A 89 0.79 36.47 20.12
C ALA A 89 0.08 35.40 20.98
N GLY A 90 0.74 34.27 21.26
CA GLY A 90 0.22 33.17 22.08
C GLY A 90 -0.16 31.94 21.25
N ARG A 91 -1.33 31.36 21.55
CA ARG A 91 -1.77 30.10 20.94
C ARG A 91 -2.00 30.29 19.41
N PRO A 92 -1.50 29.37 18.55
CA PRO A 92 -1.66 29.50 17.10
C PRO A 92 -3.14 29.36 16.70
N ALA A 93 -3.56 30.04 15.65
CA ALA A 93 -4.91 29.98 15.08
C ALA A 93 -4.97 28.97 13.91
N ALA A 94 -6.16 28.73 13.35
CA ALA A 94 -6.35 27.69 12.33
C ALA A 94 -5.61 28.00 11.02
N ASP A 95 -5.45 29.28 10.69
CA ASP A 95 -4.74 29.78 9.53
C ASP A 95 -3.24 29.99 9.78
N THR A 96 -2.75 29.73 11.00
CA THR A 96 -1.33 29.84 11.31
C THR A 96 -0.53 28.77 10.55
N PRO A 97 0.46 29.14 9.73
CA PRO A 97 1.25 28.16 9.01
C PRO A 97 2.13 27.36 9.99
N LEU A 98 2.49 26.13 9.59
CA LEU A 98 3.50 25.36 10.31
C LEU A 98 4.86 26.03 10.18
N THR A 99 5.63 26.04 11.27
CA THR A 99 7.03 26.45 11.25
C THR A 99 7.85 25.33 10.62
N ILE A 100 8.38 25.57 9.42
CA ILE A 100 9.10 24.57 8.63
C ILE A 100 10.62 24.69 8.81
N SER A 101 11.23 23.64 9.31
CA SER A 101 12.68 23.39 9.25
C SER A 101 13.00 22.51 8.05
N ARG A 102 14.17 22.70 7.43
CA ARG A 102 14.65 21.89 6.29
C ARG A 102 16.11 21.50 6.51
N GLY A 103 16.51 20.41 5.88
CA GLY A 103 17.91 20.00 5.83
C GLY A 103 18.18 18.98 4.74
N SER A 104 19.47 18.65 4.60
CA SER A 104 19.93 17.63 3.66
C SER A 104 19.77 16.23 4.25
N LEU A 105 19.41 15.27 3.40
CA LEU A 105 19.29 13.86 3.72
C LEU A 105 20.60 13.14 3.38
N GLU A 106 21.44 12.93 4.38
CA GLU A 106 22.70 12.20 4.20
C GLU A 106 22.46 10.76 3.67
N PRO A 107 23.43 10.15 2.95
CA PRO A 107 23.29 8.78 2.43
C PRO A 107 22.92 7.75 3.50
N LYS A 108 23.48 7.88 4.71
CA LYS A 108 23.15 6.99 5.84
C LYS A 108 21.72 7.19 6.34
N ALA A 109 21.24 8.44 6.38
CA ALA A 109 19.86 8.76 6.74
C ALA A 109 18.89 8.25 5.67
N ARG A 110 19.21 8.46 4.39
CA ARG A 110 18.46 7.92 3.25
C ARG A 110 18.29 6.40 3.33
N ALA A 111 19.38 5.66 3.53
CA ALA A 111 19.32 4.21 3.67
C ALA A 111 18.43 3.76 4.85
N ARG A 112 18.41 4.52 5.96
CA ARG A 112 17.51 4.27 7.08
C ARG A 112 16.04 4.51 6.73
N VAL A 113 15.73 5.58 5.98
CA VAL A 113 14.37 5.85 5.48
C VAL A 113 13.91 4.71 4.60
N GLU A 114 14.70 4.34 3.59
CA GLU A 114 14.37 3.29 2.64
C GLU A 114 14.17 1.93 3.35
N ALA A 115 15.06 1.58 4.30
CA ALA A 115 14.95 0.35 5.08
C ALA A 115 13.73 0.36 6.03
N SER A 116 13.35 1.52 6.57
CA SER A 116 12.19 1.65 7.44
C SER A 116 10.89 1.58 6.64
N TYR A 117 10.85 2.26 5.50
CA TYR A 117 9.75 2.21 4.55
C TYR A 117 9.49 0.78 4.04
N ALA A 118 10.55 0.02 3.73
CA ALA A 118 10.42 -1.35 3.24
C ALA A 118 9.77 -2.33 4.24
N ARG A 119 9.68 -1.96 5.53
CA ARG A 119 8.98 -2.73 6.57
C ARG A 119 7.49 -2.41 6.68
N LEU A 120 7.04 -1.32 6.06
CA LEU A 120 5.65 -0.95 6.06
C LEU A 120 4.83 -1.99 5.28
N SER A 121 3.66 -2.33 5.80
CA SER A 121 2.71 -3.24 5.15
C SER A 121 1.30 -2.69 5.25
N ILE A 122 0.49 -2.96 4.22
CA ILE A 122 -0.86 -2.46 4.08
C ILE A 122 -1.81 -3.52 4.63
N ALA A 123 -2.55 -3.17 5.66
CA ALA A 123 -3.67 -3.96 6.16
C ALA A 123 -4.98 -3.25 5.80
N PRO A 124 -6.09 -4.00 5.62
CA PRO A 124 -7.41 -3.42 5.52
C PRO A 124 -7.65 -2.46 6.70
N GLY A 125 -8.25 -1.30 6.44
CA GLY A 125 -8.64 -0.40 7.52
C GLY A 125 -9.64 -1.09 8.44
N GLU A 126 -9.35 -1.12 9.74
CA GLU A 126 -10.32 -1.61 10.72
C GLU A 126 -11.49 -0.64 10.83
N ARG A 127 -12.71 -1.17 11.04
CA ARG A 127 -13.86 -0.33 11.38
C ARG A 127 -13.62 0.27 12.75
N CYS A 128 -13.67 1.61 12.78
CA CYS A 128 -13.38 2.48 13.91
C CYS A 128 -13.66 1.96 15.31
N ARG A 129 -12.73 2.27 16.23
CA ARG A 129 -12.96 2.15 17.68
C ARG A 129 -12.84 3.43 18.49
N GLU A 130 -12.27 4.52 17.97
CA GLU A 130 -12.35 5.89 18.55
C GLU A 130 -11.51 6.87 17.70
N ASP A 131 -11.94 8.14 17.60
CA ASP A 131 -11.27 9.19 16.80
C ASP A 131 -9.98 9.71 17.44
N ALA A 132 -8.96 8.88 17.66
CA ALA A 132 -7.62 9.40 17.90
C ALA A 132 -7.14 10.06 16.58
N GLY A 133 -6.60 11.28 16.65
CA GLY A 133 -6.13 12.00 15.46
C GLY A 133 -5.28 11.09 14.56
N ALA A 134 -5.60 11.04 13.27
CA ALA A 134 -5.00 10.07 12.38
C ALA A 134 -3.56 10.48 12.04
N LEU A 135 -2.60 9.63 12.41
CA LEU A 135 -1.32 9.62 11.72
C LEU A 135 -1.58 9.14 10.30
N THR A 136 -1.33 9.99 9.31
CA THR A 136 -1.48 9.66 7.90
C THR A 136 -0.14 9.76 7.20
N VAL A 137 0.03 8.94 6.16
CA VAL A 137 1.16 9.01 5.26
C VAL A 137 0.65 9.13 3.83
N ALA A 138 1.16 10.13 3.12
CA ALA A 138 0.98 10.32 1.71
C ALA A 138 2.29 10.01 1.00
N ILE A 139 2.23 9.17 -0.03
CA ILE A 139 3.40 8.70 -0.77
C ILE A 139 3.19 9.04 -2.23
N GLU A 140 4.11 9.82 -2.79
CA GLU A 140 4.23 10.00 -4.23
C GLU A 140 4.96 8.80 -4.81
N THR A 141 4.23 8.01 -5.59
CA THR A 141 4.71 6.81 -6.26
C THR A 141 5.44 7.15 -7.57
N THR A 142 6.13 6.18 -8.17
CA THR A 142 6.95 6.39 -9.38
C THR A 142 6.13 6.80 -10.59
N ASP A 143 4.84 6.48 -10.60
CA ASP A 143 3.89 6.85 -11.66
C ASP A 143 3.28 8.25 -11.46
N GLY A 144 3.69 8.97 -10.41
CA GLY A 144 3.21 10.31 -10.08
C GLY A 144 1.89 10.34 -9.31
N ARG A 145 1.30 9.19 -8.95
CA ARG A 145 0.12 9.13 -8.09
C ARG A 145 0.51 9.31 -6.63
N THR A 146 -0.33 10.03 -5.88
CA THR A 146 -0.25 10.10 -4.42
C THR A 146 -1.20 9.07 -3.82
N GLU A 147 -0.65 8.14 -3.04
CA GLU A 147 -1.43 7.17 -2.26
C GLU A 147 -1.39 7.58 -0.78
N GLN A 148 -2.55 7.52 -0.11
CA GLN A 148 -2.68 7.86 1.31
C GLN A 148 -3.04 6.63 2.14
N TYR A 149 -2.33 6.48 3.26
CA TYR A 149 -2.52 5.41 4.22
C TYR A 149 -2.61 5.98 5.63
N ALA A 150 -3.31 5.28 6.51
CA ALA A 150 -3.50 5.72 7.88
C ALA A 150 -2.82 4.78 8.87
N GLY A 151 -2.47 5.26 10.06
CA GLY A 151 -1.90 4.43 11.13
C GLY A 151 -2.94 3.46 11.70
N ALA A 152 -2.50 2.40 12.39
CA ALA A 152 -3.39 1.39 12.97
C ALA A 152 -4.39 1.95 14.02
N ARG A 153 -4.20 3.19 14.47
CA ARG A 153 -5.09 3.91 15.42
C ARG A 153 -5.73 5.16 14.82
N SER A 154 -5.78 5.23 13.49
CA SER A 154 -6.36 6.38 12.80
C SER A 154 -7.87 6.48 13.00
N GLY A 155 -8.35 7.71 13.20
CA GLY A 155 -9.77 8.02 13.38
C GLY A 155 -10.65 7.72 12.16
N CYS A 156 -11.94 8.01 12.31
CA CYS A 156 -12.95 7.63 11.34
C CYS A 156 -12.92 8.46 10.06
N THR A 157 -12.16 7.99 9.10
CA THR A 157 -12.30 8.38 7.70
C THR A 157 -13.39 7.55 7.04
N THR A 158 -14.26 8.17 6.24
CA THR A 158 -15.28 7.47 5.44
C THR A 158 -15.08 7.83 3.97
N PRO A 159 -14.75 6.86 3.08
CA PRO A 159 -14.44 5.46 3.39
C PRO A 159 -13.17 5.31 4.25
N PRO A 160 -13.02 4.22 5.03
CA PRO A 160 -11.83 4.00 5.82
C PRO A 160 -10.62 3.86 4.91
N LEU A 161 -9.58 4.64 5.21
CA LEU A 161 -8.29 4.49 4.55
C LEU A 161 -7.68 3.11 4.86
N GLU A 162 -6.91 2.56 3.91
CA GLU A 162 -6.07 1.41 4.20
C GLU A 162 -5.06 1.76 5.30
N THR A 163 -4.74 0.79 6.17
CA THR A 163 -3.80 1.03 7.27
C THR A 163 -2.39 0.62 6.88
N ALA A 164 -1.41 1.47 7.15
CA ALA A 164 0.00 1.14 7.04
C ALA A 164 0.51 0.66 8.41
N ALA A 165 0.63 -0.65 8.59
CA ALA A 165 1.27 -1.24 9.75
C ALA A 165 2.76 -0.85 9.79
N GLY A 166 3.24 -0.44 10.96
CA GLY A 166 4.60 0.10 11.14
C GLY A 166 4.73 1.60 10.85
N LEU A 167 3.63 2.31 10.55
CA LEU A 167 3.69 3.75 10.24
C LEU A 167 4.22 4.59 11.42
N GLU A 168 3.91 4.22 12.66
CA GLU A 168 4.44 4.91 13.85
C GLU A 168 5.97 4.81 13.94
N ASP A 169 6.54 3.62 13.72
CA ASP A 169 7.98 3.40 13.71
C ASP A 169 8.66 4.12 12.55
N PHE A 170 8.01 4.15 11.39
CA PHE A 170 8.48 4.91 10.24
C PHE A 170 8.47 6.42 10.53
N ALA A 171 7.40 6.96 11.12
CA ALA A 171 7.33 8.35 11.54
C ALA A 171 8.42 8.71 12.56
N ASN A 172 8.65 7.84 13.55
CA ASN A 172 9.75 8.00 14.51
C ASN A 172 11.12 8.01 13.82
N THR A 173 11.32 7.15 12.81
CA THR A 173 12.55 7.15 11.99
C THR A 173 12.76 8.49 11.31
N LEU A 174 11.71 9.04 10.71
CA LEU A 174 11.77 10.33 10.05
C LEU A 174 12.10 11.45 11.06
N VAL A 175 11.38 11.53 12.18
CA VAL A 175 11.63 12.55 13.21
C VAL A 175 13.07 12.48 13.75
N MET A 176 13.63 11.29 13.96
CA MET A 176 15.03 11.15 14.36
C MET A 176 16.01 11.71 13.33
N ILE A 177 15.71 11.61 12.04
CA ILE A 177 16.54 12.17 10.96
C ILE A 177 16.49 13.70 10.98
N ALA A 178 15.31 14.29 11.17
CA ALA A 178 15.17 15.76 11.25
C ALA A 178 15.85 16.38 12.47
N ASN A 179 16.10 15.58 13.53
CA ASN A 179 16.77 16.03 14.75
C ASN A 179 18.22 15.54 14.86
N ALA A 180 18.77 14.91 13.81
CA ALA A 180 20.18 14.54 13.80
C ALA A 180 21.04 15.81 13.74
N PRO A 181 22.08 15.93 14.60
CA PRO A 181 22.95 17.11 14.65
C PRO A 181 23.85 17.26 13.42
#